data_AF-A0A1B6MQV6-F1
#
_entry.id   AF-A0A1B6MQV6-F1
#
_cell.length_a   1.000
_cell.length_b   1.000
_cell.length_c   1.000
_cell.angle_alpha   90.00
_cell.angle_beta   90.00
_cell.angle_gamma   90.00
#
_symmetry.space_group_name_H-M   'P 1'
#
loop_
_entity.id
_entity.type
_entity.pdbx_description
1 polymer ?
#
loop_
_entity_poly.entity_id
_entity_poly.type
_entity_poly.pdbx_seq_one_letter_code
_entity_poly.pdbx_strand_id
1 'polypeptide(L)'
;MIVKTIAWMLRLSPKNKVKSEADISSEEFKTAEKTLLRLIQEESFHNDLKCKALCGINTYIDEDGITRLKSRPGADPGGGHRGQLPPPSAETKEKKERKEKNLKITQ
;
A
#
# COMPACT_ATOMS: atom_id res chain seq x y z
N MET A 1 -8.36 19.52 -1.03
CA MET A 1 -7.76 20.86 -0.85
C MET A 1 -6.27 20.85 -1.19
N ILE A 2 -5.47 19.97 -0.58
CA ILE A 2 -4.01 19.88 -0.76
C ILE A 2 -3.58 19.76 -2.24
N VAL A 3 -4.19 18.86 -3.03
CA VAL A 3 -3.82 18.69 -4.45
C VAL A 3 -4.05 19.97 -5.26
N LYS A 4 -5.15 20.71 -5.01
CA LYS A 4 -5.40 22.00 -5.67
C LYS A 4 -4.32 23.02 -5.31
N THR A 5 -3.89 23.08 -4.05
CA THR A 5 -2.81 23.97 -3.61
C THR A 5 -1.51 23.64 -4.32
N ILE A 6 -1.14 22.37 -4.41
CA ILE A 6 0.07 21.93 -5.12
C ILE A 6 -0.03 22.28 -6.61
N ALA A 7 -1.20 22.09 -7.23
CA ALA A 7 -1.42 22.47 -8.63
C ALA A 7 -1.18 23.97 -8.85
N TRP A 8 -1.67 24.83 -7.95
CA TRP A 8 -1.38 26.26 -7.98
C TRP A 8 0.12 26.57 -7.77
N MET A 9 0.78 25.91 -6.81
CA MET A 9 2.21 26.09 -6.57
C MET A 9 3.06 25.68 -7.78
N LEU A 10 2.69 24.59 -8.46
CA LEU A 10 3.35 24.15 -9.69
C LEU A 10 3.13 25.13 -10.83
N ARG A 11 1.91 25.64 -11.03
CA ARG A 11 1.59 26.64 -12.05
C ARG A 11 2.40 27.93 -11.85
N LEU A 12 2.48 28.40 -10.61
CA LEU A 12 3.21 29.62 -10.22
C LEU A 12 4.71 29.40 -10.09
N SER A 13 5.21 28.17 -10.30
CA SER A 13 6.63 27.87 -10.24
C SER A 13 7.39 28.69 -11.28
N PRO A 14 8.59 29.23 -10.97
CA PRO A 14 9.38 30.04 -11.89
C PRO A 14 9.71 29.34 -13.22
N LYS A 15 9.62 28.00 -13.25
CA LYS A 15 9.87 27.16 -14.42
C LYS A 15 8.70 27.16 -15.41
N ASN A 16 7.49 27.51 -14.97
CA ASN A 16 6.30 27.57 -15.80
C ASN A 16 6.07 28.98 -16.31
N LYS A 17 5.90 29.11 -17.64
CA LYS A 17 5.61 30.38 -18.30
C LYS A 17 4.12 30.77 -18.24
N VAL A 18 3.29 29.88 -17.69
CA VAL A 18 1.83 30.06 -17.65
C VAL A 18 1.44 30.80 -16.38
N LYS A 19 1.18 32.10 -16.52
CA LYS A 19 0.52 32.92 -15.51
C LYS A 19 -0.92 33.12 -15.95
N SER A 20 -1.81 32.23 -15.52
CA SER A 20 -3.24 32.29 -15.84
C SER A 20 -4.06 32.42 -14.57
N GLU A 21 -5.01 33.35 -14.56
CA GLU A 21 -6.06 33.48 -13.53
C GLU A 21 -7.19 32.46 -13.71
N ALA A 22 -7.13 31.61 -14.74
CA ALA A 22 -8.12 30.58 -14.98
C ALA A 22 -8.08 29.49 -13.90
N ASP A 23 -9.17 28.75 -13.76
CA ASP A 23 -9.22 27.58 -12.87
C ASP A 23 -8.13 26.54 -13.22
N ILE A 24 -7.78 25.71 -12.24
CA ILE A 24 -6.86 24.57 -12.43
C ILE A 24 -7.50 23.57 -13.40
N SER A 25 -6.80 23.23 -14.48
CA SER A 25 -7.24 22.21 -15.45
C SER A 25 -7.19 20.79 -14.87
N SER A 26 -7.87 19.84 -15.52
CA SER A 26 -7.84 18.43 -15.10
C SER A 26 -6.42 17.85 -15.19
N GLU A 27 -5.68 18.23 -16.22
CA GLU A 27 -4.31 17.81 -16.48
C GLU A 27 -3.35 18.32 -15.39
N GLU A 28 -3.48 19.59 -14.99
CA GLU A 28 -2.69 20.16 -13.90
C GLU A 28 -3.04 19.54 -12.56
N PHE A 29 -4.32 19.23 -12.33
CA PHE A 29 -4.75 18.53 -11.14
C PHE A 29 -4.14 17.12 -11.07
N LYS A 30 -4.18 16.35 -12.17
CA LYS A 30 -3.56 15.02 -12.25
C LYS A 30 -2.04 15.09 -12.07
N THR A 31 -1.41 16.11 -12.65
CA THR A 31 0.04 16.33 -12.48
C THR A 31 0.38 16.58 -11.02
N ALA A 32 -0.37 17.45 -10.35
CA ALA A 32 -0.18 17.74 -8.93
C ALA A 32 -0.39 16.51 -8.05
N GLU A 33 -1.39 15.68 -8.36
CA GLU A 33 -1.64 14.42 -7.66
C GLU A 33 -0.44 13.47 -7.78
N LYS A 34 0.07 13.26 -9.00
CA LYS A 34 1.25 12.42 -9.24
C LYS A 34 2.49 12.97 -8.51
N THR A 35 2.71 14.28 -8.55
CA THR A 35 3.82 14.93 -7.83
C THR A 35 3.72 14.69 -6.33
N LEU A 36 2.53 14.87 -5.73
CA LEU A 36 2.32 14.63 -4.31
C LEU A 36 2.59 13.16 -3.94
N LEU A 37 2.06 12.22 -4.73
CA LEU A 37 2.28 10.80 -4.49
C LEU A 37 3.76 10.42 -4.53
N ARG A 38 4.52 10.94 -5.50
CA ARG A 38 5.96 10.72 -5.59
C ARG A 38 6.70 11.23 -4.35
N LEU A 39 6.39 12.46 -3.91
CA LEU A 39 7.02 13.05 -2.71
C LEU A 39 6.74 12.21 -1.46
N ILE A 40 5.48 11.80 -1.25
CA ILE A 40 5.11 10.96 -0.10
C ILE A 40 5.86 9.63 -0.15
N GLN A 41 5.99 9.01 -1.32
CA GLN A 41 6.71 7.74 -1.45
C GLN A 41 8.22 7.87 -1.28
N GLU A 42 8.80 8.96 -1.76
CA GLU A 42 10.20 9.29 -1.54
C GLU A 42 10.48 9.45 -0.04
N GLU A 43 9.64 10.19 0.68
CA GLU A 43 9.76 10.36 2.14
C GLU A 43 9.50 9.06 2.90
N SER A 44 8.52 8.27 2.46
CA SER A 44 8.13 7.03 3.15
C SER A 44 9.11 5.88 2.93
N PHE A 45 9.65 5.75 1.71
CA PHE A 45 10.38 4.57 1.27
C PHE A 45 11.81 4.86 0.79
N HIS A 46 12.24 6.14 0.78
CA HIS A 46 13.57 6.58 0.37
C HIS A 46 13.95 6.15 -1.06
N ASN A 47 12.95 5.93 -1.93
CA ASN A 47 13.11 5.35 -3.25
C ASN A 47 13.82 3.97 -3.27
N ASP A 48 13.82 3.25 -2.14
CA ASP A 48 14.43 1.93 -2.04
C ASP A 48 13.36 0.84 -2.20
N LEU A 49 13.42 0.08 -3.29
CA LEU A 49 12.58 -1.11 -3.49
C LEU A 49 12.86 -2.21 -2.46
N LYS A 50 13.99 -2.16 -1.76
CA LYS A 50 14.34 -3.02 -0.62
C LYS A 50 13.94 -2.40 0.71
N CYS A 51 13.19 -1.30 0.70
CA CYS A 51 12.69 -0.67 1.92
C CYS A 51 11.97 -1.74 2.76
N LYS A 52 12.41 -1.89 4.01
CA LYS A 52 11.82 -2.88 4.94
C LYS A 52 10.32 -2.71 5.09
N ALA A 53 9.80 -1.48 4.96
CA ALA A 53 8.37 -1.18 5.01
C ALA A 53 7.57 -1.82 3.86
N LEU A 54 8.20 -2.07 2.71
CA LEU A 54 7.57 -2.71 1.55
C LEU A 54 7.86 -4.22 1.47
N CYS A 55 8.71 -4.75 2.35
CA CYS A 55 9.07 -6.17 2.34
C CYS A 55 7.84 -7.06 2.57
N GLY A 56 7.65 -8.06 1.68
CA GLY A 56 6.51 -8.97 1.74
C GLY A 56 5.21 -8.43 1.16
N ILE A 57 5.18 -7.17 0.70
CA ILE A 57 4.04 -6.57 0.00
C ILE A 57 4.24 -6.75 -1.50
N ASN A 58 3.22 -7.25 -2.20
CA ASN A 58 3.28 -7.43 -3.65
C ASN A 58 3.02 -6.09 -4.35
N THR A 59 4.08 -5.44 -4.83
CA THR A 59 4.04 -4.13 -5.48
C THR A 59 4.53 -4.17 -6.91
N TYR A 60 4.27 -3.10 -7.66
CA TYR A 60 4.88 -2.80 -8.96
C TYR A 60 5.03 -1.29 -9.12
N ILE A 61 5.92 -0.84 -10.00
CA ILE A 61 6.05 0.56 -10.37
C ILE A 61 5.22 0.77 -11.64
N ASP A 62 4.34 1.77 -11.64
CA ASP A 62 3.55 2.13 -12.82
C ASP A 62 4.32 3.06 -13.80
N GLU A 63 3.68 3.43 -14.91
CA GLU A 63 4.26 4.33 -15.93
C GLU A 63 4.63 5.72 -15.38
N ASP A 64 3.96 6.12 -14.28
CA ASP A 64 4.21 7.37 -13.59
C ASP A 64 5.31 7.22 -12.52
N GLY A 65 6.00 6.09 -12.44
CA GLY A 65 7.06 5.87 -11.45
C GLY A 65 6.54 5.75 -10.01
N ILE A 66 5.23 5.51 -9.83
CA ILE A 66 4.61 5.38 -8.52
C ILE A 66 4.56 3.90 -8.15
N THR A 67 5.00 3.57 -6.94
CA THR A 67 4.86 2.22 -6.39
C THR A 67 3.38 1.96 -6.07
N ARG A 68 2.80 0.96 -6.71
CA ARG A 68 1.41 0.52 -6.57
C ARG A 68 1.34 -0.86 -5.94
N LEU A 69 0.24 -1.14 -5.26
CA LEU A 69 -0.09 -2.49 -4.79
C LEU A 69 -0.66 -3.31 -5.95
N LYS A 70 -0.20 -4.55 -6.11
CA LYS A 70 -0.90 -5.49 -7.00
C LYS A 70 -2.20 -5.91 -6.33
N SER A 71 -3.31 -5.64 -6.99
CA SER A 71 -4.60 -6.21 -6.63
C SER A 71 -4.49 -7.74 -6.63
N ARG A 72 -5.02 -8.42 -5.61
CA ARG A 72 -5.17 -9.87 -5.70
C ARG A 72 -6.17 -10.16 -6.83
N PRO A 73 -5.90 -11.14 -7.72
CA PRO A 73 -6.92 -11.64 -8.62
C PRO A 73 -8.11 -12.13 -7.77
N GLY A 74 -9.29 -11.54 -7.95
CA GLY A 74 -10.51 -11.89 -7.22
C GLY A 74 -10.88 -10.99 -6.01
N ALA A 75 -10.17 -9.88 -5.78
CA ALA A 75 -10.60 -8.88 -4.79
C ALA A 75 -11.69 -7.98 -5.42
N ASP A 76 -12.94 -8.41 -5.35
CA ASP A 76 -14.09 -7.51 -5.57
C ASP A 76 -14.04 -6.33 -4.58
N PRO A 77 -14.43 -5.11 -4.99
CA PRO A 77 -14.38 -3.91 -4.15
C PRO A 77 -15.37 -3.92 -2.97
N GLY A 78 -16.05 -5.03 -2.69
CA GLY A 78 -17.04 -5.19 -1.61
C GLY A 78 -16.68 -6.21 -0.52
N GLY A 79 -15.46 -6.77 -0.50
CA GLY A 79 -15.09 -7.85 0.42
C GLY A 79 -14.31 -7.40 1.65
N GLY A 80 -15.01 -6.92 2.69
CA GLY A 80 -14.41 -6.61 3.98
C GLY A 80 -13.85 -7.86 4.67
N HIS A 81 -12.53 -8.06 4.61
CA HIS A 81 -11.83 -8.93 5.54
C HIS A 81 -11.11 -8.07 6.58
N ARG A 82 -11.90 -7.53 7.53
CA ARG A 82 -11.38 -7.25 8.88
C ARG A 82 -10.81 -8.56 9.40
N GLY A 83 -9.57 -8.53 9.87
CA GLY A 83 -8.87 -9.69 10.42
C GLY A 83 -9.75 -10.49 11.37
N GLN A 84 -10.16 -11.67 10.92
CA GLN A 84 -10.55 -12.71 11.85
C GLN A 84 -9.24 -13.29 12.39
N LEU A 85 -8.95 -12.98 13.66
CA LEU A 85 -8.08 -13.83 14.46
C LEU A 85 -8.55 -15.29 14.29
N PRO A 86 -7.65 -16.26 14.07
CA PRO A 86 -8.06 -17.65 14.02
C PRO A 86 -8.77 -18.00 15.33
N PRO A 87 -9.91 -18.72 15.30
CA PRO A 87 -10.56 -19.16 16.52
C PRO A 87 -9.58 -20.02 17.35
N PRO A 88 -9.58 -19.89 18.68
CA PRO A 88 -8.69 -20.68 19.51
C PRO A 88 -9.10 -22.16 19.41
N SER A 89 -8.10 -23.01 19.13
CA SER A 89 -8.11 -24.47 19.26
C SER A 89 -9.19 -25.23 18.50
N ALA A 90 -8.93 -25.55 17.23
CA ALA A 90 -9.29 -26.87 16.71
C ALA A 90 -8.07 -27.78 16.90
N GLU A 91 -8.04 -28.55 17.98
CA GLU A 91 -7.08 -29.63 18.15
C GLU A 91 -7.27 -30.62 16.98
N THR A 92 -6.32 -30.62 16.05
CA THR A 92 -6.21 -31.69 15.06
C THR A 92 -6.01 -33.00 15.81
N LYS A 93 -6.85 -33.99 15.50
CA LYS A 93 -6.89 -35.33 16.13
C LYS A 93 -5.54 -36.10 16.10
N GLU A 94 -4.52 -35.61 15.42
CA GLU A 94 -3.16 -36.19 15.44
C GLU A 94 -2.36 -35.91 16.72
N LYS A 95 -2.70 -34.88 17.52
CA LYS A 95 -1.89 -34.55 18.71
C LYS A 95 -2.30 -35.31 19.98
N LYS A 96 -3.47 -35.97 19.98
CA LYS A 96 -3.96 -36.74 21.13
C LYS A 96 -3.28 -38.11 21.25
N GLU A 97 -2.92 -38.74 20.12
CA GLU A 97 -2.29 -40.07 20.14
C GLU A 97 -0.81 -40.05 20.62
N ARG A 98 -0.11 -38.92 20.46
CA ARG A 98 1.29 -38.79 20.94
C ARG A 98 1.43 -38.52 22.43
N LYS A 99 0.40 -38.03 23.12
CA LYS A 99 0.45 -37.84 24.59
C LYS A 99 0.15 -39.12 25.36
N GLU A 100 -0.63 -40.04 24.80
CA GLU A 100 -0.99 -41.28 25.49
C GLU A 100 0.12 -42.34 25.41
N LYS A 101 0.93 -42.35 24.34
CA LYS A 101 2.10 -43.24 24.24
C LYS A 101 3.27 -42.83 25.15
N ASN A 102 3.43 -41.54 25.46
CA ASN A 102 4.49 -41.07 26.35
C ASN A 102 4.18 -41.21 27.85
N LEU A 103 2.94 -41.54 28.23
CA LEU A 103 2.58 -41.77 29.64
C LEU A 103 2.68 -43.25 30.07
N LYS A 104 2.87 -44.18 29.12
CA LYS A 104 3.04 -45.62 29.41
C LYS A 104 4.51 -46.08 29.48
N ILE A 105 5.48 -45.18 29.27
CA ILE A 105 6.91 -45.52 29.31
C ILE A 105 7.56 -45.09 30.64
N THR A 106 6.78 -44.56 31.58
CA THR A 106 7.27 -44.04 32.86
C THR A 106 6.52 -44.60 34.08
N GLN A 107 6.26 -45.90 34.09
CA GLN A 107 6.01 -46.67 35.32
C GLN A 107 6.83 -47.95 35.31
#